data_AF-E3S1K9-F1
#
_entry.id   AF-E3S1K9-F1
#
_cell.length_a   1.000
_cell.length_b   1.000
_cell.length_c   1.000
_cell.angle_alpha   90.00
_cell.angle_beta   90.00
_cell.angle_gamma   90.00
#
_symmetry.space_group_name_H-M   'P 1'
#
loop_
_entity.id
_entity.type
_entity.pdbx_description
1 polymer ?
#
loop_
_entity_poly.entity_id
_entity_poly.type
_entity_poly.pdbx_seq_one_letter_code
_entity_poly.pdbx_strand_id
1 'polypeptide(L)'
;MAHLLQEDVEIHVQGLVMVDSIYPKYRPDASESETYFLKFFETVPKDIRLNVQRCVDQAVYMLSRWRGPDWSRQEVGKGSADNLFSETTGPPPAILIRATEKLPTDWKRLDAEPEERLLRWDKYCDNFFKKVLDVPGHHFSMFERQNYTGISEEFLLIKEDLPFKAAEGATKAG
;
A
#
# COMPACT_ATOMS: atom_id res chain seq x y z
N MET A 1 9.08 -2.44 1.34
CA MET A 1 10.16 -1.53 0.89
C MET A 1 10.32 -0.36 1.85
N ALA A 2 9.27 0.42 2.15
CA ALA A 2 9.34 1.51 3.13
C ALA A 2 10.01 1.11 4.46
N HIS A 3 9.64 -0.04 5.04
CA HIS A 3 10.29 -0.58 6.25
C HIS A 3 11.80 -0.80 6.10
N LEU A 4 12.25 -1.39 4.98
CA LEU A 4 13.68 -1.61 4.71
C LEU A 4 14.43 -0.28 4.53
N LEU A 5 13.76 0.74 3.97
CA LEU A 5 14.33 2.06 3.76
C LEU A 5 14.36 2.91 5.05
N GLN A 6 13.59 2.57 6.09
CA GLN A 6 13.68 3.26 7.38
C GLN A 6 15.02 3.04 8.09
N GLU A 7 15.71 1.96 7.76
CA GLU A 7 17.03 1.62 8.33
C GLU A 7 18.18 2.31 7.58
N ASP A 8 17.90 2.97 6.44
CA ASP A 8 18.90 3.65 5.64
C ASP A 8 19.14 5.07 6.16
N VAL A 9 20.40 5.39 6.45
CA VAL A 9 20.81 6.68 7.03
C VAL A 9 20.69 7.86 6.07
N GLU A 10 20.66 7.61 4.76
CA GLU A 10 20.55 8.64 3.73
C GLU A 10 19.09 8.86 3.29
N ILE A 11 18.19 7.91 3.59
CA ILE A 11 16.79 7.95 3.15
C ILE A 11 15.86 8.13 4.35
N HIS A 12 15.30 9.35 4.46
CA HIS A 12 14.28 9.60 5.48
C HIS A 12 12.88 9.28 4.96
N VAL A 13 12.33 8.14 5.39
CA VAL A 13 10.94 7.75 5.09
C VAL A 13 9.98 8.57 5.95
N GLN A 14 9.32 9.55 5.33
CA GLN A 14 8.36 10.42 6.01
C GLN A 14 6.99 9.76 6.20
N GLY A 15 6.56 8.94 5.25
CA GLY A 15 5.26 8.27 5.29
C GLY A 15 5.00 7.41 4.06
N LEU A 16 3.83 6.79 4.03
CA LEU A 16 3.37 5.94 2.94
C LEU A 16 2.11 6.52 2.29
N VAL A 17 2.13 6.63 0.97
CA VAL A 17 0.93 6.92 0.17
C VAL A 17 0.53 5.65 -0.55
N MET A 18 -0.65 5.14 -0.22
CA MET A 18 -1.23 3.98 -0.89
C MET A 18 -2.34 4.42 -1.82
N VAL A 19 -2.39 3.82 -3.00
CA VAL A 19 -3.39 4.13 -4.04
C VAL A 19 -4.20 2.87 -4.29
N ASP A 20 -5.45 2.88 -3.82
CA ASP A 20 -6.51 1.93 -4.15
C ASP A 20 -6.01 0.48 -4.17
N SER A 21 -5.24 0.14 -3.13
CA SER A 21 -4.49 -1.11 -3.02
C SER A 21 -5.11 -1.99 -1.95
N ILE A 22 -5.59 -3.16 -2.34
CA ILE A 22 -6.21 -4.12 -1.44
C ILE A 22 -5.15 -4.90 -0.68
N TYR A 23 -5.35 -5.09 0.64
CA TYR A 23 -4.48 -5.97 1.43
C TYR A 23 -4.56 -7.40 0.87
N PRO A 24 -3.42 -7.98 0.42
CA PRO A 24 -3.41 -9.33 -0.10
C PRO A 24 -3.64 -10.28 1.06
N LYS A 25 -4.85 -10.86 1.15
CA LYS A 25 -5.21 -11.82 2.19
C LYS A 25 -4.17 -12.96 2.19
N TYR A 26 -3.42 -13.12 3.27
CA TYR A 26 -2.62 -14.32 3.49
C TYR A 26 -3.56 -15.53 3.53
N ARG A 27 -3.45 -16.42 2.55
CA ARG A 27 -4.22 -17.67 2.48
C ARG A 27 -3.24 -18.84 2.64
N PRO A 28 -2.95 -19.27 3.88
CA PRO A 28 -2.04 -20.39 4.12
C PRO A 28 -2.57 -21.73 3.59
N ASP A 29 -3.89 -21.81 3.38
CA ASP A 29 -4.66 -22.96 2.92
C ASP A 29 -5.07 -22.88 1.45
N ALA A 30 -4.74 -21.78 0.75
CA ALA A 30 -4.80 -21.79 -0.69
C ALA A 30 -3.78 -22.82 -1.16
N SER A 31 -4.24 -24.04 -1.42
CA SER A 31 -3.54 -24.99 -2.28
C SER A 31 -2.92 -24.19 -3.43
N GLU A 32 -1.72 -24.57 -3.85
CA GLU A 32 -0.86 -23.92 -4.85
C GLU A 32 -1.51 -23.67 -6.26
N SER A 33 -2.84 -23.68 -6.36
CA SER A 33 -3.63 -23.97 -7.54
C SER A 33 -4.96 -23.20 -7.68
N GLU A 34 -5.24 -22.13 -6.90
CA GLU A 34 -6.20 -21.14 -7.41
C GLU A 34 -5.52 -20.35 -8.53
N THR A 35 -5.38 -21.00 -9.68
CA THR A 35 -4.89 -20.37 -10.91
C THR A 35 -5.89 -19.29 -11.29
N TYR A 36 -5.43 -18.05 -11.29
CA TYR A 36 -6.22 -16.95 -11.83
C TYR A 36 -6.28 -17.12 -13.33
N PHE A 37 -7.35 -17.76 -13.82
CA PHE A 37 -7.57 -17.89 -15.25
C PHE A 37 -7.95 -16.54 -15.82
N LEU A 38 -6.98 -15.89 -16.43
CA LEU A 38 -7.20 -14.65 -17.16
C LEU A 38 -8.06 -14.95 -18.38
N LYS A 39 -9.14 -14.20 -18.55
CA LYS A 39 -9.92 -14.20 -19.77
C LYS A 39 -9.21 -13.31 -20.79
N PHE A 40 -8.73 -13.91 -21.86
CA PHE A 40 -8.14 -13.19 -22.99
C PHE A 40 -9.14 -13.10 -24.13
N PHE A 41 -9.10 -12.01 -24.88
CA PHE A 41 -9.75 -11.97 -26.19
C PHE A 41 -9.13 -13.02 -27.12
N GLU A 42 -9.93 -13.59 -28.02
CA GLU A 42 -9.47 -14.65 -28.94
C GLU A 42 -8.30 -14.18 -29.82
N THR A 43 -8.29 -12.88 -30.14
CA THR A 43 -7.28 -12.19 -30.95
C THR A 43 -5.89 -12.12 -30.33
N VAL A 44 -5.74 -12.35 -29.01
CA VAL A 44 -4.44 -12.32 -28.34
C VAL A 44 -3.62 -13.55 -28.76
N PRO A 45 -2.36 -13.43 -29.19
CA PRO A 45 -1.53 -14.58 -29.54
C PRO A 45 -1.33 -15.60 -28.41
N LYS A 46 -1.18 -16.90 -28.73
CA LYS A 46 -1.08 -17.99 -27.73
C LYS A 46 0.13 -17.85 -26.81
N ASP A 47 1.28 -17.48 -27.36
CA ASP A 47 2.52 -17.22 -26.65
C ASP A 47 2.37 -16.06 -25.66
N ILE A 48 1.70 -14.97 -26.05
CA ILE A 48 1.39 -13.85 -25.15
C ILE A 48 0.48 -14.30 -24.00
N ARG A 49 -0.59 -15.04 -24.30
CA ARG A 49 -1.49 -15.59 -23.26
C ARG A 49 -0.73 -16.44 -22.24
N LEU A 50 0.15 -17.32 -22.72
CA LEU A 50 0.96 -18.20 -21.87
C LEU A 50 1.94 -17.41 -21.00
N ASN A 51 2.62 -16.42 -21.57
CA ASN A 51 3.58 -15.59 -20.83
C ASN A 51 2.88 -14.75 -19.75
N VAL A 52 1.75 -14.13 -20.06
CA VAL A 52 0.97 -13.37 -19.08
C VAL A 52 0.46 -14.29 -17.97
N GLN A 53 -0.07 -15.48 -18.30
CA GLN A 53 -0.52 -16.44 -17.29
C GLN A 53 0.61 -16.83 -16.35
N ARG A 54 1.81 -17.15 -16.88
CA ARG A 54 3.00 -17.46 -16.06
C ARG A 54 3.38 -16.32 -15.11
N CYS A 55 3.32 -15.08 -15.58
CA CYS A 55 3.59 -13.92 -14.73
C CYS A 55 2.58 -13.79 -13.59
N VAL A 56 1.29 -14.01 -13.87
CA VAL A 56 0.24 -13.98 -12.84
C VAL A 56 0.43 -15.11 -11.84
N ASP A 57 0.71 -16.34 -12.29
CA ASP A 57 0.96 -17.48 -11.41
C ASP A 57 2.14 -17.21 -10.47
N GLN A 58 3.23 -16.61 -10.98
CA GLN A 58 4.36 -16.18 -10.16
C GLN A 58 3.99 -15.09 -9.16
N ALA A 59 3.21 -14.08 -9.56
CA ALA A 59 2.77 -13.02 -8.66
C ALA A 59 1.90 -13.58 -7.53
N VAL A 60 0.98 -14.49 -7.84
CA VAL A 60 0.11 -15.17 -6.87
C VAL A 60 0.93 -16.04 -5.92
N TYR A 61 1.91 -16.78 -6.45
CA TYR A 61 2.84 -17.54 -5.63
C TYR A 61 3.63 -16.62 -4.67
N MET A 62 4.16 -15.51 -5.14
CA MET A 62 4.86 -14.52 -4.30
C MET A 62 3.94 -13.95 -3.21
N LEU A 63 2.71 -13.58 -3.55
CA LEU A 63 1.72 -13.05 -2.61
C LEU A 63 1.33 -14.06 -1.53
N SER A 64 1.18 -15.35 -1.89
CA SER A 64 0.85 -16.41 -0.92
C SER A 64 1.90 -16.59 0.17
N ARG A 65 3.16 -16.21 -0.12
CA ARG A 65 4.30 -16.33 0.79
C ARG A 65 4.71 -14.98 1.37
N TRP A 66 4.05 -13.89 0.99
CA TRP A 66 4.39 -12.58 1.47
C TRP A 66 4.11 -12.50 2.97
N ARG A 67 5.14 -12.10 3.72
CA ARG A 67 5.06 -11.75 5.14
C ARG A 67 5.43 -10.28 5.25
N GLY A 68 4.44 -9.44 5.54
CA GLY A 68 4.69 -8.04 5.84
C GLY A 68 5.52 -7.89 7.13
N PRO A 69 6.13 -6.72 7.37
CA PRO A 69 6.76 -6.42 8.66
C PRO A 69 5.79 -6.66 9.82
N ASP A 70 6.30 -7.20 10.92
CA ASP A 70 5.52 -7.36 12.14
C ASP A 70 5.62 -6.09 12.98
N TRP A 71 4.58 -5.27 12.94
CA TRP A 71 4.49 -4.03 13.71
C TRP A 71 4.07 -4.24 15.16
N SER A 72 3.71 -5.46 15.55
CA SER A 72 3.27 -5.79 16.92
C SER A 72 4.45 -6.09 17.86
N ARG A 73 5.63 -6.41 17.30
CA ARG A 73 6.77 -6.97 18.03
C ARG A 73 8.03 -6.13 17.84
N GLN A 74 8.02 -4.89 18.32
CA GLN A 74 9.25 -4.14 18.60
C GLN A 74 9.35 -3.91 20.09
N GLU A 75 10.29 -4.61 20.72
CA GLU A 75 10.62 -4.40 22.12
C GLU A 75 11.13 -2.97 22.31
N VAL A 76 10.75 -2.38 23.45
CA VAL A 76 11.37 -1.18 24.00
C VAL A 76 12.84 -1.51 24.25
N GLY A 77 13.66 -1.35 23.22
CA GLY A 77 15.10 -1.38 23.35
C GLY A 77 15.47 -0.35 24.41
N LYS A 78 16.16 -0.79 25.46
CA LYS A 78 16.86 0.08 26.41
C LYS A 78 17.94 0.86 25.64
N GLY A 79 17.53 1.85 24.85
CA GLY A 79 18.41 2.80 24.21
C GLY A 79 18.93 3.75 25.26
N SER A 80 20.25 3.77 25.41
CA SER A 80 21.00 4.79 26.13
C SER A 80 20.47 6.19 25.76
N ALA A 81 20.44 7.10 26.72
CA ALA A 81 19.88 8.45 26.63
C ALA A 81 20.48 9.39 25.55
N ASP A 82 21.34 8.88 24.67
CA ASP A 82 22.07 9.64 23.65
C ASP A 82 21.55 9.46 22.21
N ASN A 83 20.59 8.57 21.94
CA ASN A 83 19.99 8.46 20.59
C ASN A 83 18.72 9.32 20.48
N LEU A 84 18.90 10.57 20.03
CA LEU A 84 17.88 11.59 19.81
C LEU A 84 16.93 11.32 18.62
N PHE A 85 17.04 10.15 17.99
CA PHE A 85 16.14 9.67 16.95
C PHE A 85 15.15 8.69 17.58
N SER A 86 14.11 9.23 18.20
CA SER A 86 12.98 8.46 18.73
C SER A 86 12.37 7.59 17.63
N GLU A 87 12.74 6.31 17.63
CA GLU A 87 12.22 5.26 16.76
C GLU A 87 10.71 5.22 16.89
N THR A 88 9.97 5.57 15.83
CA THR A 88 8.54 5.27 15.79
C THR A 88 8.41 3.76 15.62
N THR A 89 8.03 3.07 16.70
CA THR A 89 7.95 1.61 16.83
C THR A 89 6.79 0.96 16.06
N GLY A 90 6.41 1.51 14.90
CA GLY A 90 5.23 1.12 14.14
C GLY A 90 5.37 1.46 12.65
N PRO A 91 4.35 1.16 11.83
CA PRO A 91 4.42 1.46 10.41
C PRO A 91 4.62 2.96 10.19
N PRO A 92 5.33 3.38 9.12
CA PRO A 92 5.33 4.76 8.69
C PRO A 92 3.90 5.30 8.61
N PRO A 93 3.65 6.57 8.95
CA PRO A 93 2.33 7.18 8.80
C PRO A 93 1.80 6.95 7.37
N ALA A 94 0.70 6.21 7.26
CA ALA A 94 0.15 5.82 5.97
C ALA A 94 -1.15 6.58 5.67
N ILE A 95 -1.33 6.96 4.41
CA ILE A 95 -2.59 7.45 3.87
C ILE A 95 -3.05 6.55 2.73
N LEU A 96 -4.36 6.40 2.58
CA LEU A 96 -4.97 5.66 1.48
C LEU A 96 -5.78 6.62 0.61
N ILE A 97 -5.47 6.67 -0.69
CA ILE A 97 -6.35 7.25 -1.70
C ILE A 97 -7.18 6.10 -2.28
N ARG A 98 -8.49 6.15 -2.16
CA ARG A 98 -9.40 5.05 -2.52
C ARG A 98 -10.39 5.51 -3.58
N ALA A 99 -10.57 4.70 -4.62
CA ALA A 99 -11.62 4.93 -5.60
C ALA A 99 -12.99 4.52 -5.02
N THR A 100 -14.03 5.33 -5.24
CA THR A 100 -15.38 5.03 -4.71
C THR A 100 -16.21 4.14 -5.62
N GLU A 101 -15.86 4.06 -6.91
CA GLU A 101 -16.60 3.29 -7.91
C GLU A 101 -15.81 2.06 -8.33
N LYS A 102 -16.55 0.99 -8.66
CA LYS A 102 -15.96 -0.24 -9.20
C LYS A 102 -16.05 -0.22 -10.71
N LEU A 103 -15.09 -0.87 -11.36
CA LEU A 103 -15.22 -1.11 -12.79
C LEU A 103 -16.44 -2.01 -13.06
N PRO A 104 -17.27 -1.65 -14.05
CA PRO A 104 -18.38 -2.49 -14.48
C PRO A 104 -17.80 -3.68 -15.26
N THR A 105 -17.45 -4.77 -14.58
CA THR A 105 -17.14 -6.03 -15.29
C THR A 105 -17.27 -7.27 -14.43
N ASP A 106 -17.69 -8.37 -15.06
CA ASP A 106 -17.71 -9.75 -14.58
C ASP A 106 -16.30 -10.35 -14.35
N TRP A 107 -15.32 -9.53 -13.95
CA TRP A 107 -14.14 -10.08 -13.32
C TRP A 107 -14.68 -10.71 -12.03
N LYS A 108 -14.74 -12.05 -11.99
CA LYS A 108 -15.07 -12.78 -10.76
C LYS A 108 -13.98 -12.47 -9.76
N ARG A 109 -14.15 -11.33 -9.11
CA ARG A 109 -13.93 -11.00 -7.72
C ARG A 109 -13.10 -12.06 -7.01
N LEU A 110 -11.83 -11.72 -6.86
CA LEU A 110 -11.07 -12.00 -5.63
C LEU A 110 -11.85 -11.59 -4.36
N ASP A 111 -12.91 -10.78 -4.52
CA ASP A 111 -13.63 -10.07 -3.48
C ASP A 111 -15.15 -10.20 -3.66
N ALA A 112 -15.71 -11.39 -3.38
CA ALA A 112 -17.16 -11.55 -3.27
C ALA A 112 -17.74 -10.76 -2.08
N GLU A 113 -16.89 -10.36 -1.14
CA GLU A 113 -17.22 -9.49 -0.03
C GLU A 113 -17.25 -8.01 -0.47
N PRO A 114 -18.13 -7.17 0.12
CA PRO A 114 -18.04 -5.73 0.00
C PRO A 114 -16.59 -5.28 0.27
N GLU A 115 -16.06 -4.40 -0.59
CA GLU A 115 -14.76 -3.79 -0.30
C GLU A 115 -14.97 -2.83 0.88
N GLU A 116 -14.45 -3.26 2.04
CA GLU A 116 -14.41 -2.47 3.26
C GLU A 116 -13.63 -1.16 3.01
N ARG A 117 -13.94 -0.09 3.75
CA ARG A 117 -13.32 1.24 3.57
C ARG A 117 -11.79 1.20 3.59
N LEU A 118 -11.22 0.31 4.40
CA LEU A 118 -9.78 0.18 4.59
C LEU A 118 -9.14 -0.85 3.66
N LEU A 119 -9.89 -1.36 2.66
CA LEU A 119 -9.44 -2.36 1.71
C LEU A 119 -8.74 -3.55 2.39
N ARG A 120 -9.28 -3.96 3.54
CA ARG A 120 -8.82 -5.08 4.41
C ARG A 120 -7.50 -4.87 5.13
N TRP A 121 -6.89 -3.68 5.07
CA TRP A 121 -5.65 -3.38 5.80
C TRP A 121 -5.83 -3.39 7.32
N ASP A 122 -7.06 -3.26 7.81
CA ASP A 122 -7.45 -3.52 9.21
C ASP A 122 -7.12 -4.94 9.67
N LYS A 123 -7.07 -5.92 8.76
CA LYS A 123 -6.67 -7.30 9.08
C LYS A 123 -5.17 -7.47 9.26
N TYR A 124 -4.39 -6.48 8.80
CA TYR A 124 -2.94 -6.49 8.90
C TYR A 124 -2.45 -5.73 10.12
N CYS A 125 -2.93 -4.50 10.32
CA CYS A 125 -2.54 -3.65 11.42
C CYS A 125 -3.69 -2.70 11.78
N ASP A 126 -4.07 -2.68 13.05
CA ASP A 126 -5.05 -1.72 13.54
C ASP A 126 -4.53 -0.30 13.35
N ASN A 127 -5.41 0.63 12.98
CA ASN A 127 -5.09 2.05 12.76
C ASN A 127 -3.90 2.28 11.79
N PHE A 128 -3.73 1.39 10.80
CA PHE A 128 -2.67 1.49 9.81
C PHE A 128 -2.70 2.82 9.04
N PHE A 129 -3.90 3.25 8.64
CA PHE A 129 -4.07 4.53 7.95
C PHE A 129 -4.40 5.67 8.91
N LYS A 130 -3.66 6.77 8.79
CA LYS A 130 -3.97 8.04 9.45
C LYS A 130 -5.11 8.78 8.75
N LYS A 131 -5.22 8.62 7.43
CA LYS A 131 -6.29 9.23 6.63
C LYS A 131 -6.64 8.36 5.43
N VAL A 132 -7.92 8.37 5.07
CA VAL A 132 -8.45 7.72 3.87
C VAL A 132 -9.18 8.77 3.05
N LEU A 133 -8.64 9.07 1.87
CA LEU A 133 -9.18 10.00 0.88
C LEU A 133 -10.04 9.23 -0.11
N ASP A 134 -11.34 9.46 -0.09
CA ASP A 134 -12.26 8.89 -1.06
C ASP A 134 -12.34 9.78 -2.30
N VAL A 135 -12.14 9.17 -3.46
CA VAL A 135 -12.09 9.88 -4.74
C VAL A 135 -13.15 9.31 -5.70
N PRO A 136 -14.02 10.16 -6.28
CA PRO A 136 -14.98 9.76 -7.30
C PRO A 136 -14.32 9.07 -8.51
N GLY A 137 -15.03 8.12 -9.13
CA GLY A 137 -14.51 7.27 -10.19
C GLY A 137 -13.94 5.93 -9.68
N HIS A 138 -13.39 5.15 -10.61
CA HIS A 138 -12.79 3.85 -10.36
C HIS A 138 -11.26 3.94 -10.39
N HIS A 139 -10.54 2.86 -10.07
CA HIS A 139 -9.06 2.79 -10.05
C HIS A 139 -8.37 3.55 -11.20
N PHE A 140 -8.87 3.39 -12.43
CA PHE A 140 -8.30 4.07 -13.62
C PHE A 140 -8.77 5.51 -13.88
N SER A 141 -9.89 5.96 -13.30
CA SER A 141 -10.47 7.30 -13.53
C SER A 141 -10.40 8.22 -12.31
N MET A 142 -10.01 7.70 -11.13
CA MET A 142 -9.86 8.52 -9.93
C MET A 142 -8.84 9.66 -10.09
N PHE A 143 -7.92 9.53 -11.05
CA PHE A 143 -6.94 10.56 -11.42
C PHE A 143 -7.35 11.36 -12.65
N GLU A 144 -8.64 11.45 -12.97
CA GLU A 144 -9.10 12.39 -13.98
C GLU A 144 -8.98 13.84 -13.48
N ARG A 145 -8.87 14.79 -14.42
CA ARG A 145 -8.57 16.19 -14.13
C ARG A 145 -9.54 16.80 -13.10
N GLN A 146 -10.82 16.40 -13.12
CA GLN A 146 -11.80 16.90 -12.16
C GLN A 146 -11.46 16.56 -10.69
N ASN A 147 -10.66 15.52 -10.44
CA ASN A 147 -10.31 15.07 -9.10
C ASN A 147 -8.96 15.64 -8.60
N TYR A 148 -8.12 16.19 -9.48
CA TYR A 148 -6.76 16.63 -9.14
C TYR A 148 -6.71 17.70 -8.06
N THR A 149 -7.57 18.71 -8.15
CA THR A 149 -7.57 19.82 -7.19
C THR A 149 -7.88 19.30 -5.79
N GLY A 150 -8.95 18.51 -5.63
CA GLY A 150 -9.34 17.96 -4.34
C GLY A 150 -8.28 17.03 -3.74
N ILE A 151 -7.70 16.13 -4.54
CA ILE A 151 -6.60 15.27 -4.06
C ILE A 151 -5.42 16.14 -3.60
N SER A 152 -5.01 17.12 -4.39
CA SER A 152 -3.83 17.95 -4.09
C SER A 152 -4.01 18.79 -2.84
N GLU A 153 -5.20 19.37 -2.63
CA GLU A 153 -5.55 20.13 -1.42
C GLU A 153 -5.49 19.23 -0.18
N GLU A 154 -6.05 18.02 -0.27
CA GLU A 154 -5.98 17.04 0.83
C GLU A 154 -4.53 16.67 1.18
N PHE A 155 -3.65 16.54 0.18
CA PHE A 155 -2.22 16.31 0.43
C PHE A 155 -1.53 17.46 1.14
N LEU A 156 -1.87 18.71 0.80
CA LEU A 156 -1.31 19.88 1.48
C LEU A 156 -1.74 19.90 2.96
N LEU A 157 -3.02 19.65 3.24
CA LEU A 157 -3.53 19.55 4.61
C LEU A 157 -2.85 18.42 5.40
N ILE A 158 -2.71 17.24 4.79
CA ILE A 158 -2.04 16.09 5.41
C ILE A 158 -0.58 16.41 5.75
N LYS A 159 0.10 17.16 4.88
CA LYS A 159 1.49 17.57 5.12
C LYS A 159 1.61 18.51 6.32
N GLU A 160 0.59 19.34 6.56
CA GLU A 160 0.53 20.25 7.70
C GLU A 160 0.15 19.52 9.01
N ASP A 161 -0.75 18.53 8.93
CA ASP A 161 -1.30 17.80 10.08
C ASP A 161 -0.44 16.62 10.56
N LEU A 162 0.28 15.96 9.66
CA LEU A 162 1.21 14.89 10.04
C LEU A 162 2.55 15.52 10.40
N PRO A 163 3.16 15.15 11.54
CA PRO A 163 4.50 15.61 11.90
C PRO A 163 5.53 14.89 11.04
N PHE A 164 5.51 15.16 9.73
CA PHE A 164 6.65 14.94 8.87
C PHE A 164 7.70 15.92 9.36
N LYS A 165 8.57 15.48 10.29
CA LYS A 165 9.67 16.32 10.75
C LYS A 165 10.42 16.79 9.51
N ALA A 166 10.32 18.08 9.21
CA ALA A 166 11.21 18.70 8.27
C ALA A 166 12.62 18.39 8.78
N ALA A 167 13.47 17.85 7.92
CA ALA A 167 14.89 17.74 8.22
C ALA A 167 15.43 19.17 8.34
N GLU A 168 15.31 19.76 9.53
CA GLU A 168 15.86 21.05 9.83
C GLU A 168 17.39 20.93 9.85
N GLY A 169 18.00 21.50 8.82
CA GLY A 169 19.29 22.17 8.92
C GLY A 169 20.48 21.29 9.24
N ALA A 170 20.96 20.52 8.24
CA ALA A 170 22.40 20.30 8.11
C ALA A 170 23.09 21.57 7.59
N THR A 171 22.90 22.69 8.28
CA THR A 171 23.74 23.88 8.07
C THR A 171 24.99 23.66 8.92
N LYS A 172 26.02 23.06 8.32
CA LYS A 172 27.35 23.03 8.94
C LYS A 172 27.83 24.47 9.13
N ALA A 173 27.89 24.91 10.37
CA ALA A 173 28.72 26.03 10.82
C ALA A 173 29.87 25.43 11.63
N GLY A 174 31.11 25.81 11.28
CA GLY A 174 32.34 25.40 11.96
C GLY A 174 33.43 24.98 10.99
#